data_AF-A0A850W270-F1
#
_entry.id   AF-A0A850W270-F1
#
_cell.length_a   1.000
_cell.length_b   1.000
_cell.length_c   1.000
_cell.angle_alpha   90.00
_cell.angle_beta   90.00
_cell.angle_gamma   90.00
#
_symmetry.space_group_name_H-M   'P 1'
#
loop_
_entity.id
_entity.type
_entity.pdbx_description
1 polymer ?
#
loop_
_entity_poly.entity_id
_entity_poly.type
_entity_poly.pdbx_seq_one_letter_code
_entity_poly.pdbx_strand_id
1 'polypeptide(L)'
;QITGSIQAVQDAITQKDQRLSKAMVHSGSLHVTMLVMHLSNEEEISIAVGALSDSKDFVEDLLKGKTVDLSFQGIDHFKNEVGFVKLAENDHTTILTEIAETMKKIFQEKGILAGEERAFKPHLTFMKLSKSTQLRKQV
;
A
#
# COMPACT_ATOMS: atom_id res chain seq x y z
N GLN A 1 -17.35 -1.31 -4.58
CA GLN A 1 -17.51 -2.69 -4.05
C GLN A 1 -16.46 -3.00 -2.98
N ILE A 2 -15.16 -2.94 -3.28
CA ILE A 2 -14.07 -3.25 -2.32
C ILE A 2 -14.16 -2.47 -1.01
N THR A 3 -14.30 -1.14 -1.07
CA THR A 3 -14.36 -0.27 0.12
C THR A 3 -15.54 -0.60 1.03
N GLY A 4 -16.71 -0.92 0.47
CA GLY A 4 -17.88 -1.35 1.22
C GLY A 4 -17.69 -2.72 1.88
N SER A 5 -17.07 -3.67 1.19
CA SER A 5 -16.71 -4.98 1.77
C SER A 5 -15.70 -4.85 2.91
N ILE A 6 -14.71 -3.96 2.77
CA ILE A 6 -13.75 -3.67 3.85
C ILE A 6 -14.46 -3.02 5.05
N GLN A 7 -15.36 -2.06 4.80
CA GLN A 7 -16.14 -1.44 5.87
C GLN A 7 -16.95 -2.49 6.64
N ALA A 8 -17.60 -3.43 5.95
CA ALA A 8 -18.33 -4.51 6.60
C ALA A 8 -17.44 -5.39 7.49
N VAL A 9 -16.19 -5.65 7.07
CA VAL A 9 -15.19 -6.35 7.92
C VAL A 9 -14.82 -5.52 9.13
N GLN A 10 -14.57 -4.22 8.96
CA GLN A 10 -14.24 -3.29 10.06
C GLN A 10 -15.40 -3.19 11.07
N ASP A 11 -16.63 -3.13 10.59
CA ASP A 11 -17.84 -3.06 11.41
C ASP A 11 -18.02 -4.36 12.21
N ALA A 12 -17.84 -5.52 11.56
CA ALA A 12 -17.91 -6.82 12.22
C ALA A 12 -16.87 -6.97 13.33
N ILE A 13 -15.63 -6.49 13.12
CA ILE A 13 -14.58 -6.48 14.15
C ILE A 13 -14.96 -5.54 15.30
N THR A 14 -15.43 -4.33 14.98
CA THR A 14 -15.79 -3.31 15.98
C THR A 14 -17.00 -3.74 16.81
N GLN A 15 -17.95 -4.47 16.22
CA GLN A 15 -19.08 -5.06 16.93
C GLN A 15 -18.63 -6.08 17.98
N LYS A 16 -17.53 -6.80 17.73
CA LYS A 16 -16.95 -7.75 18.69
C LYS A 16 -16.14 -7.05 19.78
N ASP A 17 -15.40 -6.00 19.43
CA ASP A 17 -14.66 -5.17 20.38
C ASP A 17 -14.62 -3.70 19.96
N GLN A 18 -15.45 -2.89 20.61
CA GLN A 18 -15.60 -1.46 20.34
C GLN A 18 -14.29 -0.67 20.51
N ARG A 19 -13.35 -1.16 21.32
CA ARG A 19 -12.07 -0.48 21.52
C ARG A 19 -11.27 -0.41 20.23
N LEU A 20 -11.41 -1.39 19.34
CA LEU A 20 -10.70 -1.51 18.06
C LEU A 20 -11.14 -0.48 17.00
N SER A 21 -12.26 0.22 17.20
CA SER A 21 -12.71 1.28 16.28
C SER A 21 -11.62 2.32 15.98
N LYS A 22 -10.81 2.68 16.99
CA LYS A 22 -9.70 3.64 16.85
C LYS A 22 -8.52 3.12 16.02
N ALA A 23 -8.44 1.81 15.79
CA ALA A 23 -7.41 1.18 14.96
C ALA A 23 -7.81 1.10 13.48
N MET A 24 -9.07 1.34 13.13
CA MET A 24 -9.55 1.21 11.76
C MET A 24 -8.96 2.30 10.85
N VAL A 25 -8.58 1.89 9.64
CA VAL A 25 -8.19 2.81 8.56
C VAL A 25 -9.46 3.36 7.94
N HIS A 26 -9.52 4.68 7.71
CA HIS A 26 -10.69 5.28 7.08
C HIS A 26 -10.82 4.76 5.64
N SER A 27 -12.03 4.36 5.25
CA SER A 27 -12.39 3.97 3.88
C SER A 27 -11.83 4.89 2.77
N GLY A 28 -11.83 6.22 2.97
CA GLY A 28 -11.27 7.18 2.01
C GLY A 28 -9.74 7.20 1.90
N SER A 29 -9.05 6.47 2.78
CA SER A 29 -7.58 6.36 2.81
C SER A 29 -7.08 4.95 2.46
N LEU A 30 -7.96 4.06 2.03
CA LEU A 30 -7.58 2.72 1.58
C LEU A 30 -6.74 2.82 0.31
N HIS A 31 -5.54 2.23 0.33
CA HIS A 31 -4.59 2.25 -0.78
C HIS A 31 -3.67 1.02 -0.72
N VAL A 32 -3.01 0.74 -1.85
CA VAL A 32 -1.84 -0.14 -1.91
C VAL A 32 -0.61 0.74 -2.02
N THR A 33 0.33 0.59 -1.08
CA THR A 33 1.60 1.30 -1.15
C THR A 33 2.46 0.68 -2.24
N MET A 34 2.76 1.43 -3.30
CA MET A 34 3.62 0.99 -4.40
C MET A 34 5.11 1.20 -4.11
N LEU A 35 5.45 2.35 -3.52
CA LEU A 35 6.82 2.74 -3.20
C LEU A 35 6.82 3.67 -1.99
N VAL A 36 7.80 3.50 -1.11
CA VAL A 36 8.10 4.44 -0.03
C VAL A 36 9.40 5.18 -0.35
N MET A 37 9.53 6.41 0.14
CA MET A 37 10.71 7.23 -0.09
C MET A 37 10.87 8.26 1.01
N HIS A 38 12.10 8.78 1.15
CA HIS A 38 12.41 9.91 2.03
C HIS A 38 12.59 11.17 1.19
N LEU A 39 11.84 12.23 1.54
CA LEU A 39 11.91 13.56 0.92
C LEU A 39 12.08 14.59 2.03
N SER A 40 13.22 15.26 2.05
CA SER A 40 13.72 16.06 3.18
C SER A 40 13.51 17.56 2.99
N ASN A 41 13.30 18.00 1.74
CA ASN A 41 13.26 19.41 1.34
C ASN A 41 12.40 19.61 0.08
N GLU A 42 12.11 20.86 -0.27
CA GLU A 42 11.27 21.21 -1.43
C GLU A 42 11.87 20.81 -2.77
N GLU A 43 13.19 20.79 -2.88
CA GLU A 43 13.89 20.35 -4.10
C GLU A 43 13.66 18.85 -4.35
N GLU A 44 13.83 18.01 -3.32
CA GLU A 44 13.53 16.57 -3.39
C GLU A 44 12.06 16.31 -3.70
N ILE A 45 11.13 17.12 -3.17
CA ILE A 45 9.71 17.04 -3.53
C ILE A 45 9.49 17.33 -5.02
N SER A 46 10.11 18.39 -5.56
CA SER A 46 10.02 18.75 -6.97
C SER A 46 10.60 17.64 -7.87
N ILE A 47 11.75 17.08 -7.49
CA ILE A 47 12.38 15.95 -8.19
C ILE A 47 11.46 14.73 -8.18
N ALA A 48 10.83 14.41 -7.04
CA ALA A 48 9.91 13.29 -6.91
C ALA A 48 8.65 13.44 -7.79
N VAL A 49 8.12 14.67 -7.94
CA VAL A 49 7.02 14.96 -8.88
C VAL A 49 7.45 14.69 -10.32
N GLY A 50 8.66 15.13 -10.70
CA GLY A 50 9.23 14.81 -12.00
C GLY A 50 9.42 13.30 -12.21
N ALA A 51 9.96 12.61 -11.20
CA ALA A 51 10.15 11.16 -11.22
C ALA A 51 8.84 10.38 -11.41
N LEU A 52 7.78 10.80 -10.71
CA LEU A 52 6.46 10.21 -10.87
C LEU A 52 5.90 10.45 -12.28
N SER A 53 6.08 11.65 -12.82
CA SER A 53 5.64 11.98 -14.17
C SER A 53 6.37 11.14 -15.21
N ASP A 54 7.69 11.02 -15.10
CA ASP A 54 8.52 10.21 -16.00
C ASP A 54 8.18 8.72 -15.91
N SER A 55 7.77 8.23 -14.72
CA SER A 55 7.37 6.83 -14.55
C SER A 55 6.15 6.42 -15.37
N LYS A 56 5.32 7.38 -15.79
CA LYS A 56 4.12 7.10 -16.58
C LYS A 56 4.44 6.37 -17.87
N ASP A 57 5.36 6.89 -18.68
CA ASP A 57 5.66 6.34 -20.01
C ASP A 57 6.22 4.92 -19.90
N PHE A 58 7.04 4.65 -18.88
CA PHE A 58 7.55 3.31 -18.59
C PHE A 58 6.45 2.33 -18.17
N VAL A 59 5.52 2.77 -17.31
CA VAL A 59 4.39 1.92 -16.90
C VAL A 59 3.48 1.64 -18.10
N GLU A 60 3.21 2.63 -18.95
CA GLU A 60 2.41 2.45 -20.16
C GLU A 60 3.06 1.48 -21.15
N ASP A 61 4.38 1.59 -21.39
CA ASP A 61 5.13 0.68 -22.25
C ASP A 61 5.15 -0.75 -21.69
N LEU A 62 5.35 -0.90 -20.37
CA LEU A 62 5.33 -2.20 -19.70
C LEU A 62 3.96 -2.89 -19.86
N LEU A 63 2.89 -2.11 -19.74
CA LEU A 63 1.52 -2.63 -19.85
C LEU A 63 1.10 -2.93 -21.28
N LYS A 64 1.68 -2.28 -22.30
CA LYS A 64 1.32 -2.46 -23.72
C LYS A 64 -0.18 -2.35 -23.97
N GLY A 65 -0.83 -1.41 -23.29
CA GLY A 65 -2.28 -1.19 -23.34
C GLY A 65 -3.13 -2.21 -22.57
N LYS A 66 -2.53 -3.14 -21.83
CA LYS A 66 -3.25 -4.07 -20.94
C LYS A 66 -3.53 -3.43 -19.59
N THR A 67 -4.58 -3.90 -18.91
CA THR A 67 -4.89 -3.51 -17.54
C THR A 67 -4.21 -4.43 -16.53
N VAL A 68 -3.90 -3.89 -15.35
CA VAL A 68 -3.51 -4.69 -14.18
C VAL A 68 -4.75 -4.91 -13.33
N ASP A 69 -5.18 -6.16 -13.20
CA ASP A 69 -6.28 -6.51 -12.30
C ASP A 69 -5.74 -6.87 -10.92
N LEU A 70 -6.20 -6.14 -9.91
CA LEU A 70 -5.86 -6.35 -8.51
C LEU A 70 -7.06 -6.96 -7.77
N SER A 71 -7.06 -8.28 -7.66
CA SER A 71 -8.04 -9.01 -6.88
C SER A 71 -7.59 -9.14 -5.43
N PHE A 72 -8.46 -8.80 -4.48
CA PHE A 72 -8.16 -8.89 -3.05
C PHE A 72 -8.92 -10.04 -2.40
N GLN A 73 -8.20 -10.96 -1.75
CA GLN A 73 -8.79 -12.17 -1.18
C GLN A 73 -8.07 -12.62 0.10
N GLY A 74 -8.87 -12.89 1.13
CA GLY A 74 -8.36 -13.36 2.42
C GLY A 74 -7.71 -12.24 3.24
N ILE A 75 -7.59 -12.49 4.55
CA ILE A 75 -7.04 -11.55 5.52
C ILE A 75 -5.76 -12.15 6.09
N ASP A 76 -4.79 -11.29 6.41
CA ASP A 76 -3.54 -11.63 7.07
C ASP A 76 -3.08 -10.44 7.92
N HIS A 77 -1.98 -10.60 8.64
CA HIS A 77 -1.46 -9.57 9.52
C HIS A 77 0.07 -9.43 9.49
N PHE A 78 0.56 -8.23 9.84
CA PHE A 78 1.96 -8.06 10.23
C PHE A 78 2.05 -8.03 11.75
N LYS A 79 2.69 -9.05 12.33
CA LYS A 79 2.97 -9.16 13.77
C LYS A 79 1.75 -8.95 14.69
N ASN A 80 0.55 -9.33 14.24
CA ASN A 80 -0.72 -9.04 14.94
C ASN A 80 -1.02 -7.54 15.17
N GLU A 81 -0.24 -6.61 14.58
CA GLU A 81 -0.40 -5.16 14.78
C GLU A 81 -1.08 -4.46 13.60
N VAL A 82 -0.97 -5.02 12.39
CA VAL A 82 -1.53 -4.47 11.15
C VAL A 82 -2.37 -5.52 10.48
N GLY A 83 -3.67 -5.29 10.36
CA GLY A 83 -4.60 -6.16 9.63
C GLY A 83 -4.78 -5.67 8.19
N PHE A 84 -4.63 -6.58 7.24
CA PHE A 84 -4.75 -6.26 5.82
C PHE A 84 -5.44 -7.37 5.03
N VAL A 85 -6.06 -6.99 3.91
CA VAL A 85 -6.54 -7.92 2.89
C VAL A 85 -5.37 -8.23 1.95
N LYS A 86 -5.16 -9.51 1.66
CA LYS A 86 -4.09 -9.94 0.74
C LYS A 86 -4.47 -9.66 -0.70
N LEU A 87 -3.48 -9.33 -1.52
CA LEU A 87 -3.62 -9.42 -2.96
C LEU A 87 -3.62 -10.91 -3.34
N ALA A 88 -4.57 -11.32 -4.18
CA ALA A 88 -4.63 -12.68 -4.69
C ALA A 88 -3.47 -12.90 -5.68
N GLU A 89 -2.80 -14.05 -5.57
CA GLU A 89 -1.74 -14.42 -6.50
C GLU A 89 -2.33 -14.74 -7.87
N ASN A 90 -1.83 -14.05 -8.90
CA ASN A 90 -2.19 -14.22 -10.30
C ASN A 90 -1.07 -13.66 -11.19
N ASP A 91 -1.19 -13.83 -12.51
CA ASP A 91 -0.19 -13.34 -13.48
C ASP A 91 0.05 -11.82 -13.40
N HIS A 92 -0.93 -11.04 -12.90
CA HIS A 92 -0.81 -9.59 -12.75
C HIS A 92 0.04 -9.17 -11.54
N THR A 93 0.26 -10.06 -10.56
CA THR A 93 1.12 -9.76 -9.39
C THR A 93 2.60 -9.59 -9.78
N THR A 94 3.08 -10.35 -10.77
CA THR A 94 4.42 -10.18 -11.34
C THR A 94 4.56 -8.83 -12.02
N ILE A 95 3.57 -8.44 -12.83
CA ILE A 95 3.55 -7.13 -13.51
C ILE A 95 3.55 -5.99 -12.49
N LEU A 96 2.75 -6.09 -11.41
CA LEU A 96 2.72 -5.08 -10.36
C LEU A 96 4.08 -4.92 -9.66
N THR A 97 4.78 -6.04 -9.44
CA THR A 97 6.12 -6.04 -8.86
C THR A 97 7.13 -5.37 -9.80
N GLU A 98 7.04 -5.65 -11.10
CA GLU A 98 7.88 -5.02 -12.12
C GLU A 98 7.64 -3.50 -12.23
N ILE A 99 6.37 -3.06 -12.11
CA ILE A 99 6.03 -1.64 -12.00
C ILE A 99 6.70 -1.02 -10.77
N ALA A 100 6.56 -1.65 -9.59
CA ALA A 100 7.11 -1.12 -8.34
C ALA A 100 8.65 -1.00 -8.40
N GLU A 101 9.34 -2.01 -8.94
CA GLU A 101 10.80 -1.99 -9.12
C GLU A 101 11.25 -0.95 -10.16
N THR A 102 10.48 -0.78 -11.24
CA THR A 102 10.77 0.25 -12.25
C THR A 102 10.62 1.66 -11.65
N MET A 103 9.53 1.92 -10.93
CA MET A 103 9.35 3.17 -10.21
C MET A 103 10.49 3.40 -9.21
N LYS A 104 10.87 2.39 -8.43
CA LYS A 104 12.00 2.49 -7.50
C LYS A 104 13.29 2.92 -8.20
N LYS A 105 13.63 2.29 -9.34
CA LYS A 105 14.83 2.64 -10.13
C LYS A 105 14.78 4.09 -10.62
N ILE A 106 13.67 4.53 -11.22
CA ILE A 106 13.53 5.91 -11.73
C ILE A 106 13.74 6.94 -10.61
N PHE A 107 13.14 6.70 -9.43
CA PHE A 107 13.32 7.59 -8.28
C PHE A 107 14.77 7.59 -7.79
N GLN A 108 15.40 6.42 -7.69
CA GLN A 108 16.80 6.29 -7.26
C GLN A 108 17.79 6.94 -8.26
N GLU A 109 17.57 6.80 -9.56
CA GLU A 109 18.37 7.43 -10.62
C GLU A 109 18.31 8.96 -10.57
N LYS A 110 17.20 9.51 -10.06
CA LYS A 110 17.03 10.95 -9.79
C LYS A 110 17.57 11.38 -8.42
N GLY A 111 18.25 10.50 -7.70
CA GLY A 111 18.88 10.79 -6.42
C GLY A 111 17.95 10.70 -5.21
N ILE A 112 16.72 10.19 -5.35
CA ILE A 112 15.77 10.04 -4.25
C ILE A 112 16.04 8.73 -3.51
N LEU A 113 16.13 8.80 -2.17
CA LEU A 113 16.20 7.61 -1.33
C LEU A 113 14.84 6.91 -1.31
N ALA A 114 14.64 5.97 -2.23
CA ALA A 114 13.39 5.23 -2.42
C ALA A 114 13.54 3.71 -2.27
N GLY A 115 12.48 3.07 -1.79
CA GLY A 115 12.37 1.62 -1.56
C GLY A 115 12.80 1.18 -0.17
N GLU A 116 12.56 -0.10 0.13
CA GLU A 116 13.01 -0.78 1.34
C GLU A 116 13.89 -1.98 0.97
N GLU A 117 14.62 -2.53 1.95
CA GLU A 117 15.34 -3.81 1.80
C GLU A 117 14.38 -5.01 1.72
N ARG A 118 13.16 -4.86 2.27
CA ARG A 118 12.17 -5.93 2.29
C ARG A 118 11.56 -6.12 0.90
N ALA A 119 11.24 -7.37 0.59
CA ALA A 119 10.52 -7.70 -0.63
C ALA A 119 9.18 -6.95 -0.69
N PHE A 120 8.83 -6.49 -1.89
CA PHE A 120 7.54 -5.86 -2.16
C PHE A 120 6.40 -6.85 -1.86
N LYS A 121 5.57 -6.52 -0.88
CA LYS A 121 4.38 -7.30 -0.50
C LYS A 121 3.15 -6.40 -0.57
N PRO A 122 2.48 -6.26 -1.75
CA PRO A 122 1.32 -5.41 -1.89
C PRO A 122 0.16 -5.94 -1.04
N HIS A 123 -0.49 -5.03 -0.32
CA HIS A 123 -1.58 -5.37 0.59
C HIS A 123 -2.50 -4.16 0.79
N LEU A 124 -3.75 -4.43 1.17
CA LEU A 124 -4.74 -3.40 1.45
C LEU A 124 -5.02 -3.35 2.94
N THR A 125 -4.35 -2.43 3.64
CA THR A 125 -4.48 -2.28 5.09
C THR A 125 -5.86 -1.74 5.47
N PHE A 126 -6.57 -2.43 6.35
CA PHE A 126 -7.85 -1.95 6.90
C PHE A 126 -7.76 -1.59 8.39
N MET A 127 -6.73 -2.02 9.12
CA MET A 127 -6.53 -1.60 10.52
C MET A 127 -5.06 -1.61 10.94
N LYS A 128 -4.70 -0.71 11.86
CA LYS A 128 -3.37 -0.58 12.47
C LYS A 128 -3.50 -0.23 13.94
N LEU A 129 -2.99 -1.08 14.83
CA LEU A 129 -3.00 -0.82 16.29
C LEU A 129 -2.18 0.43 16.65
N SER A 130 -1.18 0.78 15.87
CA SER A 130 -0.38 2.00 16.05
C SER A 130 -1.19 3.30 15.97
N LYS A 131 -2.41 3.28 15.40
CA LYS A 131 -3.34 4.42 15.43
C LYS A 131 -3.93 4.67 16.83
N SER A 132 -3.76 3.74 17.76
CA SER A 132 -4.18 3.88 19.17
C SER A 132 -3.06 3.40 20.10
N THR A 133 -2.35 4.33 20.72
CA THR A 133 -1.27 4.04 21.67
C THR A 133 -1.72 3.20 22.86
N GLN A 134 -2.99 3.31 23.27
CA GLN A 134 -3.57 2.50 24.34
C GLN A 134 -3.74 1.04 23.92
N LEU A 135 -4.22 0.79 22.69
CA LEU A 135 -4.39 -0.57 22.18
C LEU A 135 -3.05 -1.26 21.92
N ARG A 136 -2.09 -0.54 21.34
CA ARG A 136 -0.77 -1.12 21.03
C ARG A 136 -0.03 -1.63 22.27
N LYS A 137 -0.24 -1.01 23.44
CA LYS A 137 0.38 -1.43 24.71
C LYS A 137 -0.27 -2.66 25.36
N GLN A 138 -1.42 -3.10 24.86
CA GLN A 138 -2.21 -4.20 25.44
C GLN A 138 -2.01 -5.54 24.71
N VAL A 139 -1.17 -5.56 23.67
CA VAL A 139 -0.86 -6.74 22.85
C VAL A 139 0.57 -7.19 23.11
#